data_AF-A0A8J2YUY2-F1
#
_entry.id   AF-A0A8J2YUY2-F1
#
_cell.length_a   1.000
_cell.length_b   1.000
_cell.length_c   1.000
_cell.angle_alpha   90.00
_cell.angle_beta   90.00
_cell.angle_gamma   90.00
#
_symmetry.space_group_name_H-M   'P 1'
#
loop_
_entity.id
_entity.type
_entity.pdbx_description
1 polymer ?
#
loop_
_entity_poly.entity_id
_entity_poly.type
_entity_poly.pdbx_seq_one_letter_code
_entity_poly.pdbx_strand_id
1 'polypeptide(L)'
;MSGTAPRDRGAAIALVALFLPGVLILIAALPFWDRIRSRSWMKGALRGTNAAVVGILGAALYDPVWSSAVHGAKDLLVALAGFVALLVWRAPPWTVVVGAMLATLGLAQLG
;
A
#
# COMPACT_ATOMS: atom_id res chain seq x y z
N MET A 1 19.53 -13.84 24.13
CA MET A 1 18.39 -12.92 23.93
C MET A 1 18.51 -11.70 24.86
N SER A 2 19.66 -11.01 24.86
CA SER A 2 19.92 -9.86 25.73
C SER A 2 20.66 -8.77 24.96
N GLY A 3 19.96 -7.66 24.72
CA GLY A 3 20.45 -6.48 23.99
C GLY A 3 19.36 -5.41 23.84
N THR A 4 18.63 -5.12 24.92
CA THR A 4 17.48 -4.20 24.94
C THR A 4 17.87 -2.84 25.53
N ALA A 5 18.40 -1.97 24.67
CA ALA A 5 18.44 -0.51 24.80
C ALA A 5 18.69 0.07 23.39
N PRO A 6 18.37 1.33 23.06
CA PRO A 6 17.11 2.07 23.06
C PRO A 6 16.45 2.10 21.64
N ARG A 7 16.62 1.06 20.82
CA ARG A 7 16.23 1.04 19.38
C ARG A 7 14.72 1.25 19.15
N ASP A 8 13.91 0.76 20.08
CA ASP A 8 12.46 0.96 20.16
C ASP A 8 12.09 2.44 20.36
N ARG A 9 12.79 3.12 21.27
CA ARG A 9 12.61 4.56 21.51
C ARG A 9 13.10 5.38 20.32
N GLY A 10 14.19 4.97 19.69
CA GLY A 10 14.70 5.57 18.46
C GLY A 10 13.68 5.50 17.31
N ALA A 11 13.03 4.34 17.12
CA ALA A 11 11.97 4.18 16.12
C ALA A 11 10.75 5.06 16.41
N ALA A 12 10.34 5.16 17.68
CA ALA A 12 9.25 6.05 18.09
C ALA A 12 9.58 7.53 17.86
N ILE A 13 10.80 7.96 18.22
CA ILE A 13 11.27 9.33 17.99
C ILE A 13 11.35 9.63 16.49
N ALA A 14 11.86 8.69 15.68
CA ALA A 14 11.93 8.86 14.22
C ALA A 14 10.53 8.94 13.58
N LEU A 15 9.59 8.11 14.02
CA LEU A 15 8.20 8.17 13.58
C LEU A 15 7.58 9.53 13.91
N VAL A 16 7.71 9.99 15.16
CA VAL A 16 7.21 11.30 15.55
C VAL A 16 7.90 12.39 14.72
N ALA A 17 9.23 12.38 14.59
CA ALA A 17 9.95 13.39 13.82
C ALA A 17 9.53 13.45 12.34
N LEU A 18 9.21 12.31 11.71
CA LEU A 18 8.78 12.24 10.31
C LEU A 18 7.33 12.73 10.12
N PHE A 19 6.42 12.37 11.04
CA PHE A 19 4.98 12.67 10.91
C PHE A 19 4.55 13.97 11.59
N LEU A 20 5.22 14.39 12.66
CA LEU A 20 4.91 15.59 13.43
C LEU A 20 4.82 16.88 12.58
N PRO A 21 5.75 17.20 11.66
CA PRO A 21 5.62 18.42 10.86
C PRO A 21 4.36 18.39 9.98
N GLY A 22 4.05 17.24 9.37
CA GLY A 22 2.84 17.08 8.55
C GLY A 22 1.56 17.21 9.36
N VAL A 23 1.50 16.59 10.55
CA VAL A 23 0.35 16.70 11.47
C VAL A 23 0.18 18.13 11.96
N LEU A 24 1.27 18.83 12.30
CA LEU A 24 1.20 20.22 12.75
C LEU A 24 0.66 21.13 11.65
N ILE A 25 1.12 20.96 10.40
CA ILE A 25 0.59 21.69 9.24
C ILE A 25 -0.90 21.38 9.02
N LEU A 26 -1.31 20.11 9.15
CA LEU A 26 -2.71 19.71 9.01
C LEU A 26 -3.61 20.39 10.04
N ILE A 27 -3.21 20.39 11.32
CA ILE A 27 -3.95 21.04 12.41
C ILE A 27 -4.03 22.55 12.17
N ALA A 28 -2.91 23.17 11.77
CA ALA A 28 -2.86 24.60 11.46
C ALA A 28 -3.72 24.98 10.23
N ALA A 29 -3.81 24.10 9.23
CA ALA A 29 -4.61 24.31 8.03
C ALA A 29 -6.11 24.05 8.23
N LEU A 30 -6.49 23.20 9.20
CA LEU A 30 -7.87 22.82 9.51
C LEU A 30 -8.85 24.01 9.67
N PRO A 31 -8.55 25.05 10.48
CA PRO A 31 -9.46 26.20 10.63
C PRO A 31 -9.64 27.02 9.35
N PHE A 32 -8.67 26.95 8.42
CA PHE A 32 -8.74 27.66 7.14
C PHE A 32 -9.22 26.77 5.99
N TRP A 33 -9.47 25.48 6.25
CA TRP A 33 -9.68 24.46 5.23
C TRP A 33 -10.86 24.76 4.30
N ASP A 34 -11.99 25.22 4.84
CA ASP A 34 -13.17 25.55 4.03
C ASP A 34 -12.92 26.72 3.06
N ARG A 35 -12.13 27.72 3.50
CA ARG A 35 -11.76 28.87 2.66
C ARG A 35 -10.75 28.48 1.57
N ILE A 36 -9.91 27.48 1.84
CA ILE A 36 -8.90 27.00 0.90
C ILE A 36 -9.52 26.01 -0.10
N ARG A 37 -10.37 25.08 0.34
CA ARG A 37 -11.01 24.06 -0.52
C ARG A 37 -12.03 24.63 -1.50
N SER A 38 -12.60 25.80 -1.21
CA SER A 38 -13.54 26.49 -2.10
C SER A 38 -12.85 27.05 -3.35
N ARG A 39 -11.53 27.30 -3.30
CA ARG A 39 -10.76 27.82 -4.44
C ARG A 39 -10.56 26.74 -5.51
N SER A 40 -10.73 27.13 -6.78
CA SER A 40 -10.64 26.21 -7.93
C SER A 40 -9.27 25.53 -8.05
N TRP A 41 -8.18 26.25 -7.79
CA TRP A 41 -6.82 25.71 -7.83
C TRP A 41 -6.59 24.61 -6.80
N MET A 42 -7.19 24.70 -5.60
CA MET A 42 -7.06 23.67 -4.56
C MET A 42 -7.79 22.38 -4.96
N LYS A 43 -8.98 22.50 -5.56
CA LYS A 43 -9.69 21.34 -6.12
C LYS A 43 -8.89 20.67 -7.24
N GLY A 44 -8.23 21.47 -8.09
CA GLY A 44 -7.29 20.99 -9.10
C GLY A 44 -6.08 20.27 -8.48
N ALA A 45 -5.46 20.87 -7.47
CA ALA A 45 -4.33 20.28 -6.74
C ALA A 45 -4.71 18.95 -6.09
N LEU A 46 -5.85 18.86 -5.39
CA LEU A 46 -6.34 17.63 -4.77
C LEU A 46 -6.61 16.53 -5.80
N ARG A 47 -7.22 16.87 -6.95
CA ARG A 47 -7.40 15.94 -8.06
C ARG A 47 -6.06 15.48 -8.64
N GLY A 48 -5.11 16.41 -8.79
CA GLY A 48 -3.75 16.12 -9.23
C GLY A 48 -3.01 15.18 -8.28
N THR A 49 -3.09 15.41 -6.97
CA THR A 49 -2.53 14.52 -5.95
C THR A 49 -3.15 13.13 -6.02
N ASN A 50 -4.48 13.04 -6.11
CA ASN A 50 -5.17 11.75 -6.25
C ASN A 50 -4.74 11.02 -7.54
N ALA A 51 -4.61 11.74 -8.66
CA ALA A 51 -4.13 11.17 -9.91
C ALA A 51 -2.66 10.74 -9.84
N ALA A 52 -1.80 11.51 -9.18
CA ALA A 52 -0.39 11.19 -9.00
C ALA A 52 -0.21 9.92 -8.14
N VAL A 53 -0.95 9.78 -7.04
CA VAL A 53 -0.91 8.58 -6.19
C VAL A 53 -1.36 7.37 -6.99
N VAL A 54 -2.49 7.45 -7.70
CA VAL A 54 -2.95 6.34 -8.53
C VAL A 54 -1.95 6.02 -9.64
N GLY A 55 -1.32 7.01 -10.25
CA GLY A 55 -0.26 6.84 -11.24
C GLY A 55 0.98 6.12 -10.67
N ILE A 56 1.43 6.51 -9.47
CA ILE A 56 2.54 5.84 -8.77
C ILE A 56 2.17 4.40 -8.39
N LEU A 57 0.94 4.16 -7.90
CA LEU A 57 0.46 2.82 -7.60
C LEU A 57 0.37 1.94 -8.86
N GLY A 58 -0.08 2.51 -9.99
CA GLY A 58 -0.11 1.82 -11.28
C GLY A 58 1.29 1.52 -11.82
N ALA A 59 2.23 2.46 -11.68
CA ALA A 59 3.63 2.27 -12.05
C ALA A 59 4.27 1.17 -11.20
N ALA A 60 4.06 1.21 -9.88
CA ALA A 60 4.54 0.18 -8.96
C ALA A 60 3.90 -1.20 -9.22
N LEU A 61 2.65 -1.22 -9.68
CA LEU A 61 1.98 -2.46 -10.10
C LEU A 61 2.65 -3.08 -11.33
N TYR A 62 3.06 -2.25 -12.30
CA TYR A 62 3.79 -2.71 -13.49
C TYR A 62 5.21 -3.18 -13.15
N ASP A 63 5.95 -2.39 -12.37
CA ASP A 63 7.30 -2.71 -11.90
C ASP A 63 7.49 -2.06 -10.52
N PRO A 64 7.65 -2.81 -9.41
CA PRO A 64 8.15 -4.20 -9.32
C PRO A 64 7.12 -5.32 -9.17
N VAL A 65 5.82 -5.02 -9.00
CA VAL A 65 4.87 -6.07 -8.55
C VAL A 65 4.65 -7.15 -9.62
N TRP A 66 4.31 -6.75 -10.86
CA TRP A 66 4.14 -7.71 -11.94
C TRP A 66 5.45 -8.40 -12.32
N SER A 67 6.54 -7.63 -12.41
CA SER A 67 7.87 -8.12 -12.74
C SER A 67 8.46 -9.09 -11.69
N SER A 68 8.13 -8.92 -10.41
CA SER A 68 8.62 -9.80 -9.33
C SER A 68 7.67 -10.95 -8.99
N ALA A 69 6.40 -10.90 -9.41
CA ALA A 69 5.40 -11.92 -9.04
C ALA A 69 5.17 -12.98 -10.13
N VAL A 70 5.32 -12.64 -11.41
CA VAL A 70 4.96 -13.54 -12.52
C VAL A 70 6.21 -14.00 -13.26
N HIS A 71 6.73 -15.18 -12.89
CA HIS A 71 7.88 -15.80 -13.55
C HIS A 71 7.45 -16.88 -14.57
N GLY A 72 6.18 -17.29 -14.56
CA GLY A 72 5.64 -18.27 -15.52
C GLY A 72 4.11 -18.41 -15.49
N ALA A 73 3.58 -19.30 -16.33
CA ALA A 73 2.14 -19.48 -16.53
C ALA A 73 1.39 -20.01 -15.28
N LYS A 74 2.07 -20.75 -14.40
CA LYS A 74 1.48 -21.28 -13.15
C LYS A 74 1.23 -20.16 -12.13
N ASP A 75 2.16 -19.22 -11.99
CA ASP A 75 2.04 -18.08 -11.08
C ASP A 75 0.90 -17.15 -11.51
N LEU A 76 0.75 -16.97 -12.82
CA LEU A 76 -0.36 -16.21 -13.40
C LEU A 76 -1.71 -16.82 -13.06
N LEU A 77 -1.82 -18.16 -13.07
CA LEU A 77 -3.06 -18.86 -12.74
C LEU A 77 -3.45 -18.69 -11.26
N VAL A 78 -2.47 -18.77 -10.35
CA VAL A 78 -2.69 -18.55 -8.90
C VAL A 78 -3.06 -17.09 -8.64
N ALA A 79 -2.37 -16.14 -9.28
CA ALA A 79 -2.69 -14.72 -9.19
C ALA A 79 -4.11 -14.41 -9.70
N LEU A 80 -4.51 -15.01 -10.82
CA LEU A 80 -5.85 -14.85 -11.38
C LEU A 80 -6.92 -15.47 -10.47
N ALA A 81 -6.67 -16.65 -9.91
CA ALA A 81 -7.58 -17.28 -8.95
C ALA A 81 -7.76 -16.44 -7.68
N GLY A 82 -6.66 -15.88 -7.16
CA GLY A 82 -6.72 -14.94 -6.04
C GLY A 82 -7.47 -13.65 -6.38
N PHE A 83 -7.24 -13.08 -7.57
CA PHE A 83 -7.94 -11.90 -8.04
C PHE A 83 -9.46 -12.13 -8.16
N VAL A 84 -9.87 -13.26 -8.74
CA VAL A 84 -11.27 -13.66 -8.82
C VAL A 84 -11.86 -13.87 -7.42
N ALA A 85 -11.10 -14.46 -6.50
CA ALA A 85 -11.56 -14.63 -5.12
C ALA A 85 -11.78 -13.29 -4.39
N LEU A 86 -10.96 -12.28 -4.65
CA LEU A 86 -11.17 -10.92 -4.11
C LEU A 86 -12.41 -10.24 -4.71
N LEU A 87 -12.62 -10.37 -6.02
CA LEU A 87 -13.68 -9.66 -6.74
C LEU A 87 -15.06 -10.31 -6.61
N VAL A 88 -15.14 -11.63 -6.73
CA VAL A 88 -16.41 -12.37 -6.76
C VAL A 88 -16.84 -12.78 -5.36
N TRP A 89 -15.90 -13.28 -4.54
CA TRP A 89 -16.21 -13.73 -3.17
C TRP A 89 -16.03 -12.65 -2.10
N ARG A 90 -15.55 -11.45 -2.47
CA ARG A 90 -15.30 -10.34 -1.52
C ARG A 90 -14.43 -10.79 -0.33
N ALA A 91 -13.59 -11.79 -0.56
CA ALA A 91 -12.78 -12.39 0.49
C ALA A 91 -11.81 -11.33 1.05
N PRO A 92 -11.58 -11.30 2.37
CA PRO A 92 -10.65 -10.34 2.93
C PRO A 92 -9.24 -10.59 2.37
N PRO A 93 -8.47 -9.54 2.02
CA PRO A 93 -7.19 -9.69 1.32
C PRO A 93 -6.21 -10.67 1.98
N TRP A 94 -6.19 -10.75 3.31
CA TRP A 94 -5.32 -11.65 4.05
C TRP A 94 -5.60 -13.14 3.75
N THR A 95 -6.87 -13.52 3.52
CA THR A 95 -7.23 -14.92 3.20
C THR A 95 -6.69 -15.33 1.84
N VAL A 96 -6.73 -14.42 0.87
CA VAL A 96 -6.22 -14.65 -0.48
C VAL A 96 -4.70 -14.73 -0.47
N VAL A 97 -4.01 -13.91 0.33
CA VAL A 97 -2.56 -14.00 0.51
C VAL A 97 -2.15 -15.36 1.11
N VAL A 98 -2.83 -15.81 2.17
CA VAL A 98 -2.54 -17.12 2.78
C VAL A 98 -2.84 -18.27 1.81
N GLY A 99 -3.97 -18.20 1.10
CA GLY A 99 -4.36 -19.21 0.11
C GLY A 99 -3.38 -19.27 -1.07
N ALA A 100 -2.97 -18.12 -1.60
CA ALA A 100 -1.97 -18.03 -2.66
C ALA A 100 -0.62 -18.59 -2.19
N MET A 101 -0.17 -18.23 -0.98
CA MET A 101 1.07 -18.74 -0.39
C MET A 101 1.05 -20.27 -0.28
N LEU A 102 -0.04 -20.86 0.20
CA LEU A 102 -0.21 -22.31 0.30
C LEU A 102 -0.27 -23.00 -1.08
N ALA A 103 -0.95 -22.37 -2.05
CA ALA A 103 -1.07 -22.90 -3.41
C ALA A 103 0.30 -22.94 -4.12
N THR A 104 1.09 -21.87 -4.02
CA THR A 104 2.43 -21.82 -4.63
C THR A 104 3.39 -22.79 -3.94
N LEU A 105 3.33 -22.93 -2.61
CA LEU A 105 4.12 -23.93 -1.87
C LEU A 105 3.76 -25.37 -2.26
N GLY A 106 2.47 -25.67 -2.44
CA GLY A 106 2.03 -26.99 -2.90
C GLY A 106 2.50 -27.31 -4.32
N LEU A 107 2.48 -26.32 -5.20
CA LEU A 107 3.00 -26.44 -6.57
C LEU A 107 4.53 -26.67 -6.60
N ALA A 108 5.27 -26.11 -5.64
CA ALA A 108 6.72 -26.28 -5.52
C ALA A 108 7.15 -27.67 -5.01
N GLN A 109 6.25 -28.43 -4.35
CA GLN A 109 6.52 -29.80 -3.87
C GLN A 109 6.20 -30.88 -4.92
N LEU A 110 5.52 -30.52 -6.01
CA LEU A 110 5.07 -31.41 -7.09
C LEU A 110 5.97 -31.32 -8.35
N GLY A 111 7.09 -30.61 -8.28
CA GLY A 111 8.12 -30.52 -9.34
C GLY A 111 9.51 -30.66 -8.74
#